data_AF-A0A524D293-F1
#
_entry.id   AF-A0A524D293-F1
#
_cell.length_a   1.000
_cell.length_b   1.000
_cell.length_c   1.000
_cell.angle_alpha   90.00
_cell.angle_beta   90.00
_cell.angle_gamma   90.00
#
_symmetry.space_group_name_H-M   'P 1'
#
loop_
_entity.id
_entity.type
_entity.pdbx_description
1 polymer ?
#
loop_
_entity_poly.entity_id
_entity_poly.type
_entity_poly.pdbx_seq_one_letter_code
_entity_poly.pdbx_strand_id
1 'polypeptide(L)' 'FVTRQMHENPQFVEDVCRNILQNAKDAFNDRNLEMNAEATSLESIHKHDVIAQGHIVVNGG' A
#
# COMPACT_ATOMS: atom_id res chain seq x y z
N PHE A 1 -22.18 4.55 -6.00
CA PHE A 1 -20.93 4.98 -6.63
C PHE A 1 -19.74 4.18 -6.09
N VAL A 2 -19.49 4.19 -4.77
CA VAL A 2 -18.37 3.46 -4.12
C VAL A 2 -18.34 1.96 -4.45
N THR A 3 -19.45 1.23 -4.28
CA THR A 3 -19.50 -0.22 -4.52
C THR A 3 -19.13 -0.61 -5.95
N ARG A 4 -19.53 0.20 -6.95
CA ARG A 4 -19.21 -0.05 -8.35
C ARG A 4 -17.72 0.12 -8.59
N GLN A 5 -17.10 1.17 -8.05
CA GLN A 5 -15.68 1.43 -8.22
C GLN A 5 -14.80 0.35 -7.58
N MET A 6 -15.16 -0.11 -6.37
CA MET A 6 -14.43 -1.19 -5.70
C MET A 6 -14.58 -2.53 -6.43
N HIS A 7 -15.71 -2.75 -7.11
CA HIS A 7 -15.92 -3.93 -7.96
C HIS A 7 -15.16 -3.85 -9.30
N GLU A 8 -15.06 -2.66 -9.89
CA GLU A 8 -14.37 -2.44 -11.17
C GLU A 8 -12.83 -2.50 -11.03
N ASN A 9 -12.29 -2.12 -9.87
CA ASN A 9 -10.84 -2.16 -9.59
C ASN A 9 -10.57 -2.67 -8.18
N PRO A 10 -10.76 -3.98 -7.92
CA PRO A 10 -10.40 -4.57 -6.64
C PRO A 10 -8.88 -4.57 -6.48
N GLN A 11 -8.41 -4.39 -5.24
CA GLN A 11 -6.99 -4.40 -4.91
C GLN A 11 -6.74 -5.43 -3.81
N PHE A 12 -5.69 -6.23 -3.97
CA PHE A 12 -5.21 -7.06 -2.87
C PHE A 12 -4.46 -6.21 -1.83
N VAL A 13 -4.28 -6.75 -0.63
CA VAL A 13 -3.58 -6.06 0.47
C VAL A 13 -2.15 -5.66 0.07
N GLU A 14 -1.47 -6.47 -0.75
CA GLU A 14 -0.15 -6.17 -1.28
C GLU A 14 -0.16 -5.06 -2.34
N ASP A 15 -1.24 -4.94 -3.13
CA ASP A 15 -1.39 -3.85 -4.09
C ASP A 15 -1.55 -2.52 -3.37
N VAL A 16 -2.37 -2.49 -2.33
CA VAL A 16 -2.54 -1.30 -1.47
C VAL A 16 -1.20 -0.92 -0.85
N CYS A 17 -0.47 -1.88 -0.27
CA CYS A 17 0.85 -1.64 0.32
C CYS A 17 1.86 -1.09 -0.72
N ARG A 18 1.92 -1.67 -1.92
CA ARG A 18 2.78 -1.18 -3.01
C ARG A 18 2.42 0.24 -3.43
N ASN A 19 1.13 0.54 -3.58
CA ASN A 19 0.67 1.86 -4.01
C ASN A 19 0.99 2.94 -2.97
N ILE A 20 0.86 2.63 -1.67
CA ILE A 20 1.27 3.56 -0.60
C ILE A 20 2.75 3.91 -0.74
N LEU A 21 3.61 2.91 -0.86
CA LEU A 21 5.07 3.11 -0.98
C LEU A 21 5.44 3.83 -2.27
N GLN A 22 4.80 3.49 -3.40
CA GLN A 22 5.06 4.15 -4.68
C GLN A 22 4.64 5.63 -4.64
N ASN A 23 3.46 5.93 -4.11
CA ASN A 23 3.01 7.32 -3.95
C ASN A 23 3.93 8.11 -3.01
N ALA A 24 4.40 7.50 -1.92
CA ALA A 24 5.33 8.14 -1.01
C ALA A 24 6.69 8.38 -1.67
N LYS A 25 7.20 7.41 -2.42
CA LYS A 25 8.43 7.55 -3.23
C LYS A 25 8.34 8.72 -4.20
N ASP A 26 7.23 8.82 -4.93
CA ASP A 26 7.04 9.86 -5.94
C ASP A 26 6.89 11.25 -5.30
N ALA A 27 6.27 11.33 -4.12
CA ALA A 27 6.09 12.57 -3.37
C ALA A 27 7.36 13.08 -2.68
N PHE A 28 8.29 12.20 -2.31
CA PHE A 28 9.51 12.53 -1.54
C PHE A 28 10.80 12.14 -2.26
N ASN A 29 10.78 12.11 -3.60
CA ASN A 29 11.91 11.69 -4.42
C ASN A 29 13.17 12.58 -4.28
N ASP A 30 13.03 13.77 -3.71
CA ASP A 30 14.07 14.76 -3.46
C ASP A 30 14.78 14.58 -2.11
N ARG A 31 14.33 13.63 -1.28
CA ARG A 31 14.82 13.44 0.09
C ARG A 31 15.50 12.10 0.28
N ASN A 32 16.50 12.09 1.17
CA ASN A 32 17.10 10.86 1.68
C ASN A 32 16.25 10.31 2.83
N LEU A 33 15.37 9.35 2.55
CA LEU A 33 14.41 8.80 3.50
C LEU A 33 14.34 7.28 3.44
N GLU A 34 14.05 6.70 4.60
CA GLU A 34 13.62 5.32 4.75
C GLU A 34 12.11 5.32 5.06
N MET A 35 11.33 4.53 4.33
CA MET A 35 9.88 4.50 4.45
C MET A 35 9.39 3.06 4.59
N ASN A 36 8.49 2.87 5.55
CA ASN A 36 7.83 1.60 5.83
C ASN A 36 6.32 1.79 5.66
N ALA A 37 5.66 0.81 5.06
CA ALA A 37 4.21 0.75 4.96
C ALA A 37 3.70 -0.61 5.40
N GLU A 38 2.53 -0.61 6.03
CA GLU A 38 1.77 -1.79 6.39
C GLU A 38 0.33 -1.59 5.93
N ALA A 39 -0.23 -2.62 5.30
CA ALA A 39 -1.64 -2.71 4.98
C ALA A 39 -2.20 -4.00 5.59
N THR A 40 -3.35 -3.87 6.26
CA THR A 40 -4.04 -5.00 6.90
C THR A 40 -5.43 -5.14 6.31
N SER A 41 -5.71 -6.30 5.72
CA SER A 41 -7.04 -6.71 5.27
C SER A 41 -7.75 -7.44 6.41
N LEU A 42 -8.85 -6.84 6.88
CA LEU A 42 -9.75 -7.43 7.86
C LEU A 42 -10.71 -8.39 7.14
N GLU A 43 -10.28 -9.64 7.01
CA GLU A 43 -10.97 -10.62 6.17
C GLU A 43 -12.37 -10.94 6.70
N SER A 44 -13.39 -10.66 5.89
CA SER A 44 -14.79 -10.88 6.28
C SER A 44 -15.24 -12.35 6.20
N ILE A 45 -14.47 -13.21 5.52
CA ILE A 45 -14.80 -14.63 5.28
C ILE A 45 -13.79 -15.60 5.91
N HIS A 46 -12.66 -15.10 6.42
CA HIS A 46 -11.62 -15.90 7.10
C HIS A 46 -11.51 -15.48 8.58
N LYS A 47 -10.96 -16.35 9.43
CA LYS A 47 -10.77 -16.08 10.88
C LYS A 47 -9.42 -15.43 11.21
N HIS A 48 -8.73 -14.92 10.22
CA HIS A 48 -7.43 -14.26 10.37
C HIS A 48 -7.40 -13.05 9.44
N ASP A 49 -6.67 -12.03 9.86
CA ASP A 49 -6.35 -10.89 9.01
C ASP A 49 -5.14 -11.21 8.14
N VAL A 50 -5.08 -10.56 6.97
CA VAL A 50 -3.91 -10.65 6.09
C VAL A 50 -3.16 -9.34 6.14
N ILE A 51 -1.85 -9.40 6.37
CA ILE A 51 -0.98 -8.23 6.53
C ILE A 51 0.06 -8.25 5.40
N ALA A 52 0.21 -7.12 4.72
CA ALA A 52 1.31 -6.85 3.81
C ALA A 52 2.17 -5.72 4.38
N GLN A 53 3.48 -5.92 4.38
CA GLN A 53 4.46 -4.92 4.78
C GLN A 53 5.45 -4.69 3.65
N GLY A 54 5.90 -3.46 3.50
CA GLY A 54 6.94 -3.11 2.55
C GLY A 54 7.81 -1.98 3.05
N HIS A 55 9.02 -1.96 2.51
CA HIS A 55 10.07 -1.03 2.90
C HIS A 55 10.76 -0.51 1.64
N ILE A 56 10.99 0.80 1.58
CA ILE A 56 11.76 1.44 0.52
C ILE A 56 12.74 2.45 1.10
N VAL A 57 13.88 2.59 0.43
CA VAL A 57 14.83 3.68 0.65
C VAL A 57 14.78 4.59 -0.56
N VAL A 58 14.65 5.89 -0.32
CA VAL A 58 14.78 6.93 -1.32
C VAL A 58 16.08 7.65 -1.03
N ASN A 59 16.96 7.67 -2.02
CA ASN A 59 18.16 8.48 -2.01
C ASN A 59 17.87 9.67 -2.91
N GLY A 60 17.65 10.84 -2.31
CA GLY A 60 17.42 12.09 -3.02
C GLY A 60 18.57 12.35 -3.99
N GLY A 61 18.22 12.69 -5.22
CA GLY A 61 19.17 13.07 -6.28
C GLY A 61 19.75 14.46 -6.07
#